data_AF-A0A947FLB6-F1
#
_entry.id   AF-A0A947FLB6-F1
#
_cell.length_a   1.000
_cell.length_b   1.000
_cell.length_c   1.000
_cell.angle_alpha   90.00
_cell.angle_beta   90.00
_cell.angle_gamma   90.00
#
_symmetry.space_group_name_H-M   'P 1'
#
loop_
_entity.id
_entity.type
_entity.pdbx_description
1 polymer ?
#
loop_
_entity_poly.entity_id
_entity_poly.type
_entity_poly.pdbx_seq_one_letter_code
_entity_poly.pdbx_strand_id
1 'polypeptide(L)'
;MWRGGRLSEVTLAYESWGTLSAAADNAILIFTGLSPSAHAASSAQDSSPGWWEYMIGPGKAIDTDQFFVVCANTLGGCYGSTGPGSINPDTDQLYGADFPDVTVEDIASSGYYLMRQLGVEKLHAAVG
;
A
#
# COMPACT_ATOMS: atom_id res chain seq x y z
N MET A 1 -12.75 8.54 -7.39
CA MET A 1 -13.56 8.13 -6.24
C MET A 1 -14.82 7.45 -6.74
N TRP A 2 -15.07 6.23 -6.32
CA TRP A 2 -16.17 5.38 -6.82
C TRP A 2 -17.55 5.96 -6.54
N ARG A 3 -17.73 6.58 -5.36
CA ARG A 3 -18.97 7.27 -4.95
C ARG A 3 -19.05 8.74 -5.36
N GLY A 4 -18.16 9.20 -6.23
CA GLY A 4 -18.00 10.61 -6.57
C GLY A 4 -17.05 11.34 -5.62
N GLY A 5 -16.79 12.62 -5.90
CA GLY A 5 -15.68 13.37 -5.30
C GLY A 5 -14.35 13.18 -6.03
N ARG A 6 -13.34 13.95 -5.65
CA ARG A 6 -12.02 13.97 -6.30
C ARG A 6 -10.93 14.24 -5.27
N LEU A 7 -9.84 13.49 -5.37
CA LEU A 7 -8.55 13.83 -4.77
C LEU A 7 -7.63 14.24 -5.92
N SER A 8 -7.14 15.47 -5.92
CA SER A 8 -6.26 16.02 -6.97
C SER A 8 -4.88 15.36 -6.95
N GLU A 9 -4.38 15.08 -5.76
CA GLU A 9 -3.12 14.41 -5.51
C GLU A 9 -3.31 13.31 -4.46
N VAL A 10 -2.70 12.16 -4.71
CA VAL A 10 -2.79 10.98 -3.83
C VAL A 10 -1.38 10.47 -3.57
N THR A 11 -1.06 10.36 -2.29
CA THR A 11 0.13 9.70 -1.78
C THR A 11 -0.29 8.36 -1.19
N LEU A 12 0.43 7.30 -1.54
CA LEU A 12 0.35 6.02 -0.84
C LEU A 12 1.68 5.72 -0.16
N ALA A 13 1.63 5.51 1.15
CA ALA A 13 2.75 4.96 1.89
C ALA A 13 2.76 3.44 1.71
N TYR A 14 3.94 2.87 1.43
CA TYR A 14 4.12 1.44 1.29
C TYR A 14 5.51 1.02 1.80
N GLU A 15 5.64 -0.25 2.11
CA GLU A 15 6.91 -0.92 2.34
C GLU A 15 7.05 -2.09 1.37
N SER A 16 8.29 -2.50 1.10
CA SER A 16 8.56 -3.60 0.20
C SER A 16 9.72 -4.47 0.65
N TRP A 17 9.63 -5.77 0.34
CA TRP A 17 10.64 -6.78 0.63
C TRP A 17 10.92 -7.62 -0.62
N GLY A 18 12.12 -8.21 -0.68
CA GLY A 18 12.56 -8.98 -1.84
C GLY A 18 12.96 -8.10 -3.02
N THR A 19 13.10 -8.70 -4.21
CA THR A 19 13.55 -8.03 -5.43
C THR A 19 12.62 -8.31 -6.60
N LEU A 20 12.21 -7.26 -7.31
CA LEU A 20 11.40 -7.40 -8.51
C LEU A 20 12.22 -8.08 -9.61
N SER A 21 11.67 -9.15 -10.20
CA SER A 21 12.31 -9.85 -11.31
C SER A 21 12.44 -8.94 -12.53
N ALA A 22 13.37 -9.24 -13.43
CA ALA A 22 13.53 -8.50 -14.68
C ALA A 22 12.27 -8.55 -15.57
N ALA A 23 11.43 -9.59 -15.40
CA ALA A 23 10.16 -9.75 -16.11
C ALA A 23 8.97 -9.10 -15.37
N ALA A 24 9.18 -8.57 -14.14
CA ALA A 24 8.17 -8.01 -13.27
C ALA A 24 6.96 -8.94 -13.01
N ASP A 25 7.21 -10.25 -12.93
CA ASP A 25 6.19 -11.32 -12.84
C ASP A 25 6.09 -11.98 -11.45
N ASN A 26 6.93 -11.55 -10.49
CA ASN A 26 7.00 -12.09 -9.13
C ASN A 26 6.46 -11.12 -8.06
N ALA A 27 5.62 -10.16 -8.45
CA ALA A 27 5.11 -9.13 -7.55
C ALA A 27 3.87 -9.61 -6.77
N ILE A 28 3.89 -9.47 -5.45
CA ILE A 28 2.75 -9.70 -4.56
C ILE A 28 2.36 -8.38 -3.89
N LEU A 29 1.09 -7.99 -3.99
CA LEU A 29 0.54 -6.83 -3.28
C LEU A 29 -0.25 -7.29 -2.05
N ILE A 30 0.09 -6.73 -0.90
CA ILE A 30 -0.62 -6.92 0.37
C ILE A 30 -1.42 -5.66 0.66
N PHE A 31 -2.72 -5.83 0.89
CA PHE A 31 -3.56 -4.80 1.48
C PHE A 31 -3.60 -4.99 2.99
N THR A 32 -3.45 -3.88 3.72
CA THR A 32 -3.55 -3.91 5.18
C THR A 32 -4.99 -4.19 5.63
N GLY A 33 -5.14 -4.73 6.84
CA GLY A 33 -6.43 -4.70 7.54
C GLY A 33 -6.84 -3.27 7.93
N LEU A 34 -7.91 -3.16 8.74
CA LEU A 34 -8.47 -1.85 9.15
C LEU A 34 -7.49 -0.95 9.92
N SER A 35 -6.70 -1.53 10.82
CA SER A 35 -5.82 -0.80 11.74
C SER A 35 -4.32 -0.88 11.45
N PRO A 36 -3.75 -1.94 10.82
CA PRO A 36 -2.31 -1.98 10.62
C PRO A 36 -1.81 -1.00 9.54
N SER A 37 -0.57 -0.54 9.72
CA SER A 37 0.17 0.25 8.74
C SER A 37 0.77 -0.63 7.63
N ALA A 38 1.49 -0.02 6.68
CA ALA A 38 2.26 -0.75 5.67
C ALA A 38 3.35 -1.67 6.25
N HIS A 39 3.73 -1.50 7.53
CA HIS A 39 4.81 -2.25 8.19
C HIS A 39 4.40 -3.69 8.53
N ALA A 40 4.37 -4.56 7.51
CA ALA A 40 3.93 -5.95 7.64
C ALA A 40 5.03 -6.89 8.17
N ALA A 41 6.30 -6.59 7.92
CA ALA A 41 7.44 -7.34 8.45
C ALA A 41 8.68 -6.46 8.62
N SER A 42 9.61 -6.90 9.44
CA SER A 42 10.91 -6.26 9.64
C SER A 42 11.68 -6.12 8.33
N SER A 43 12.47 -5.06 8.21
CA SER A 43 13.28 -4.72 7.06
C SER A 43 14.64 -4.14 7.49
N ALA A 44 15.51 -3.88 6.53
CA ALA A 44 16.78 -3.21 6.81
C ALA A 44 16.59 -1.74 7.27
N GLN A 45 15.44 -1.13 6.97
CA GLN A 45 15.12 0.26 7.33
C GLN A 45 14.41 0.34 8.68
N ASP A 46 13.59 -0.66 9.01
CA ASP A 46 12.93 -0.81 10.30
C ASP A 46 13.03 -2.26 10.77
N SER A 47 13.88 -2.52 11.76
CA SER A 47 14.11 -3.86 12.30
C SER A 47 13.08 -4.29 13.35
N SER A 48 12.10 -3.44 13.67
CA SER A 48 11.01 -3.83 14.57
C SER A 48 10.11 -4.87 13.90
N PRO A 49 9.45 -5.75 14.68
CA PRO A 49 8.59 -6.77 14.10
C PRO A 49 7.30 -6.14 13.53
N GLY A 50 6.99 -6.49 12.29
CA GLY A 50 5.75 -6.05 11.65
C GLY A 50 4.53 -6.83 12.11
N TRP A 51 3.33 -6.35 11.75
CA TRP A 51 2.07 -6.97 12.18
C TRP A 51 1.85 -8.38 11.58
N TRP A 52 2.57 -8.74 10.52
CA TRP A 52 2.53 -10.07 9.89
C TRP A 52 3.90 -10.74 9.82
N GLU A 53 4.78 -10.44 10.78
CA GLU A 53 6.20 -10.84 10.81
C GLU A 53 6.43 -12.31 10.46
N TYR A 54 5.62 -13.23 10.99
CA TYR A 54 5.82 -14.67 10.79
C TYR A 54 5.45 -15.17 9.40
N MET A 55 4.72 -14.38 8.59
CA MET A 55 4.28 -14.78 7.26
C MET A 55 5.23 -14.34 6.17
N ILE A 56 5.92 -13.21 6.33
CA ILE A 56 6.71 -12.55 5.28
C ILE A 56 8.20 -12.61 5.61
N GLY A 57 9.01 -13.07 4.65
CA GLY A 57 10.46 -13.11 4.77
C GLY A 57 11.10 -14.33 4.09
N PRO A 58 12.44 -14.46 4.15
CA PRO A 58 13.18 -15.53 3.47
C PRO A 58 12.70 -16.93 3.89
N GLY A 59 12.25 -17.73 2.92
CA GLY A 59 11.76 -19.10 3.12
C GLY A 59 10.44 -19.23 3.87
N LYS A 60 9.71 -18.13 4.12
CA LYS A 60 8.39 -18.15 4.80
C LYS A 60 7.25 -18.35 3.80
N ALA A 61 6.01 -18.33 4.30
CA ALA A 61 4.81 -18.53 3.47
C ALA A 61 4.69 -17.51 2.33
N ILE A 62 5.03 -16.25 2.61
CA ILE A 62 5.23 -15.20 1.62
C ILE A 62 6.76 -14.99 1.52
N ASP A 63 7.37 -15.75 0.62
CA ASP A 63 8.82 -15.88 0.52
C ASP A 63 9.46 -14.71 -0.23
N THR A 64 10.23 -13.89 0.48
CA THR A 64 10.91 -12.71 -0.09
C THR A 64 12.18 -13.07 -0.86
N ASP A 65 12.65 -14.32 -0.81
CA ASP A 65 13.74 -14.79 -1.68
C ASP A 65 13.23 -15.04 -3.11
N GLN A 66 11.91 -15.22 -3.27
CA GLN A 66 11.26 -15.54 -4.55
C GLN A 66 10.41 -14.38 -5.08
N PHE A 67 9.72 -13.67 -4.20
CA PHE A 67 8.75 -12.65 -4.56
C PHE A 67 9.20 -11.24 -4.17
N PHE A 68 8.80 -10.28 -5.00
CA PHE A 68 8.80 -8.87 -4.64
C PHE A 68 7.48 -8.56 -3.94
N VAL A 69 7.53 -8.37 -2.63
CA VAL A 69 6.36 -8.18 -1.79
C VAL A 69 6.20 -6.70 -1.51
N VAL A 70 5.02 -6.16 -1.74
CA VAL A 70 4.67 -4.76 -1.47
C VAL A 70 3.49 -4.75 -0.52
N CYS A 71 3.59 -4.07 0.62
CA CYS A 71 2.46 -3.82 1.51
C CYS A 71 2.12 -2.34 1.45
N ALA A 72 0.91 -2.02 0.99
CA ALA A 72 0.45 -0.64 0.84
C ALA A 72 -0.48 -0.26 1.98
N ASN A 73 -0.21 0.88 2.63
CA ASN A 73 -1.17 1.46 3.54
C ASN A 73 -2.38 2.00 2.77
N THR A 74 -3.55 1.80 3.34
CA THR A 74 -4.83 2.05 2.67
C THR A 74 -5.09 3.54 2.39
N LEU A 75 -5.71 3.86 1.25
CA LEU A 75 -6.21 5.21 0.96
C LEU A 75 -7.29 5.58 1.99
N GLY A 76 -7.17 6.75 2.62
CA GLY A 76 -8.00 7.12 3.77
C GLY A 76 -7.40 6.73 5.13
N GLY A 77 -6.29 5.98 5.16
CA GLY A 77 -5.58 5.62 6.37
C GLY A 77 -4.81 6.80 7.00
N CYS A 78 -4.21 6.56 8.16
CA CYS A 78 -3.46 7.57 8.92
C CYS A 78 -1.94 7.32 9.04
N TYR A 79 -1.43 6.26 8.40
CA TYR A 79 -0.01 5.90 8.40
C TYR A 79 0.72 6.35 7.12
N GLY A 80 0.57 7.62 6.75
CA GLY A 80 1.31 8.26 5.66
C GLY A 80 0.63 8.27 4.28
N SER A 81 -0.38 7.43 4.05
CA SER A 81 -1.22 7.54 2.85
C SER A 81 -2.18 8.73 2.97
N THR A 82 -2.62 9.28 1.83
CA THR A 82 -3.59 10.37 1.79
C THR A 82 -4.88 9.96 2.50
N GLY A 83 -5.29 10.74 3.48
CA GLY A 83 -6.49 10.51 4.28
C GLY A 83 -7.07 11.83 4.83
N PRO A 84 -8.08 11.75 5.71
CA PRO A 84 -8.70 12.95 6.30
C PRO A 84 -7.71 13.86 7.06
N GLY A 85 -6.63 13.29 7.58
CA GLY A 85 -5.55 14.03 8.25
C GLY A 85 -4.49 14.61 7.31
N SER A 86 -4.64 14.47 5.99
CA SER A 86 -3.71 15.03 5.01
C SER A 86 -4.09 16.47 4.64
N ILE A 87 -3.11 17.24 4.15
CA ILE A 87 -3.35 18.58 3.59
C ILE A 87 -4.00 18.44 2.20
N ASN A 88 -5.07 19.19 1.99
CA ASN A 88 -5.74 19.34 0.70
C ASN A 88 -4.98 20.39 -0.13
N PRO A 89 -4.33 20.01 -1.24
CA PRO A 89 -3.51 20.93 -2.05
C PRO A 89 -4.34 22.04 -2.70
N ASP A 90 -5.65 21.86 -2.87
CA ASP A 90 -6.53 22.86 -3.46
C ASP A 90 -6.86 23.99 -2.46
N THR A 91 -6.70 23.75 -1.14
CA THR A 91 -7.10 24.70 -0.07
C THR A 91 -5.99 25.02 0.94
N ASP A 92 -4.90 24.27 0.93
CA ASP A 92 -3.79 24.33 1.91
C ASP A 92 -4.25 24.14 3.38
N GLN A 93 -5.35 23.41 3.59
CA GLN A 93 -5.90 23.04 4.90
C GLN A 93 -6.04 21.52 5.00
N LEU A 94 -6.22 20.98 6.21
CA LEU A 94 -6.55 19.56 6.36
C LEU A 94 -7.86 19.23 5.64
N TYR A 95 -7.93 18.08 4.97
CA TYR A 95 -9.19 17.62 4.38
C TYR A 95 -10.30 17.48 5.43
N GLY A 96 -10.02 16.88 6.59
CA GLY A 96 -10.99 16.70 7.67
C GLY A 96 -12.28 16.05 7.18
N ALA A 97 -13.42 16.68 7.48
CA ALA A 97 -14.74 16.21 7.07
C ALA A 97 -15.02 16.35 5.56
N ASP A 98 -14.22 17.14 4.84
CA ASP A 98 -14.33 17.30 3.39
C ASP A 98 -13.61 16.19 2.62
N PHE A 99 -12.94 15.26 3.32
CA PHE A 99 -12.35 14.08 2.69
C PHE A 99 -13.47 13.22 2.06
N PRO A 100 -13.34 12.82 0.78
CA PRO A 100 -14.39 12.07 0.10
C PRO A 100 -14.57 10.67 0.71
N ASP A 101 -15.79 10.15 0.63
CA ASP A 101 -16.10 8.78 1.02
C ASP A 101 -15.23 7.78 0.23
N VAL A 102 -14.42 7.00 0.96
CA VAL A 102 -13.57 5.96 0.38
C VAL A 102 -14.31 4.63 0.33
N THR A 103 -14.14 3.93 -0.78
CA THR A 103 -14.65 2.56 -0.97
C THR A 103 -13.53 1.55 -1.17
N VAL A 104 -13.86 0.26 -1.10
CA VAL A 104 -12.90 -0.81 -1.39
C VAL A 104 -12.42 -0.78 -2.85
N GLU A 105 -13.26 -0.31 -3.76
CA GLU A 105 -12.91 -0.10 -5.17
C GLU A 105 -11.85 1.01 -5.33
N ASP A 106 -11.93 2.07 -4.52
CA ASP A 106 -10.93 3.14 -4.50
C ASP A 106 -9.60 2.65 -3.92
N ILE A 107 -9.64 1.80 -2.89
CA ILE A 107 -8.46 1.17 -2.28
C ILE A 107 -7.80 0.20 -3.28
N ALA A 108 -8.59 -0.65 -3.96
CA ALA A 108 -8.08 -1.53 -5.00
C ALA A 108 -7.45 -0.74 -6.17
N SER A 109 -8.10 0.36 -6.57
CA SER A 109 -7.60 1.23 -7.64
C SER A 109 -6.29 1.91 -7.24
N SER A 110 -6.17 2.38 -6.00
CA SER A 110 -4.95 3.02 -5.51
C SER A 110 -3.78 2.03 -5.48
N GLY A 111 -4.02 0.79 -5.01
CA GLY A 111 -3.04 -0.30 -5.08
C GLY A 111 -2.64 -0.65 -6.52
N TYR A 112 -3.59 -0.67 -7.46
CA TYR A 112 -3.30 -0.87 -8.89
C TYR A 112 -2.34 0.21 -9.43
N TYR A 113 -2.61 1.48 -9.15
CA TYR A 113 -1.75 2.57 -9.62
C TYR A 113 -0.37 2.58 -8.96
N LEU A 114 -0.29 2.23 -7.67
CA LEU A 114 1.00 2.04 -7.00
C LEU A 114 1.85 1.00 -7.72
N MET A 115 1.30 -0.18 -7.98
CA MET A 115 2.04 -1.26 -8.63
C MET A 115 2.48 -0.89 -10.05
N ARG A 116 1.64 -0.15 -10.79
CA ARG A 116 2.01 0.40 -12.11
C ARG A 116 3.18 1.38 -12.02
N GLN A 117 3.22 2.25 -11.00
CA GLN A 117 4.35 3.15 -10.78
C GLN A 117 5.64 2.39 -10.42
N LEU A 118 5.52 1.23 -9.77
CA LEU A 118 6.64 0.32 -9.49
C LEU A 118 7.05 -0.55 -10.70
N GLY A 119 6.44 -0.34 -11.87
CA GLY A 119 6.77 -1.09 -13.09
C GLY A 119 6.11 -2.48 -13.18
N VAL A 120 5.11 -2.75 -12.35
CA VAL A 120 4.39 -4.03 -12.33
C VAL A 120 3.06 -3.89 -13.06
N GLU A 121 2.91 -4.60 -14.18
CA GLU A 121 1.66 -4.59 -14.95
C GLU A 121 0.66 -5.64 -14.50
N LYS A 122 1.15 -6.76 -13.96
CA LYS A 122 0.35 -7.89 -13.51
C LYS A 122 0.93 -8.44 -12.21
N LEU A 123 0.08 -8.55 -11.21
CA LEU A 123 0.44 -9.18 -9.94
C LEU A 123 0.50 -10.70 -10.11
N HIS A 124 1.47 -11.31 -9.44
CA HIS A 124 1.47 -12.74 -9.17
C HIS A 124 0.30 -13.09 -8.26
N ALA A 125 0.13 -12.32 -7.19
CA ALA A 125 -0.99 -12.45 -6.26
C ALA A 125 -1.33 -11.11 -5.59
N ALA A 126 -2.57 -11.02 -5.10
CA ALA A 126 -3.01 -10.00 -4.15
C ALA A 126 -3.50 -10.70 -2.88
N VAL A 127 -3.13 -10.19 -1.71
CA VAL A 127 -3.37 -10.82 -0.40
C VAL A 127 -3.88 -9.77 0.59
N GLY A 128 -4.85 -10.13 1.43
CA GLY A 128 -5.44 -9.28 2.46
C GLY A 128 -6.48 -10.02 3.28
#